data_AF-A0A947UI25-F1
#
_entry.id   AF-A0A947UI25-F1
#
_cell.length_a   1.000
_cell.length_b   1.000
_cell.length_c   1.000
_cell.angle_alpha   90.00
_cell.angle_beta   90.00
_cell.angle_gamma   90.00
#
_symmetry.space_group_name_H-M   'P 1'
#
loop_
_entity.id
_entity.type
_entity.pdbx_description
1 polymer ?
#
loop_
_entity_poly.entity_id
_entity_poly.type
_entity_poly.pdbx_seq_one_letter_code
_entity_poly.pdbx_strand_id
1 'polypeptide(L)'
;MANKMKIAIGLLAGAIVLVSSAHAAVIVSKDASSSSLIPGLTGFVSTGADMDGLKVTASFSGGFSQTLTWADTGATSGGVSGTGWGLSLTGDTFTAPWSFTFTPGVTSLGLLSSLVLDASAFGQITILDTTSPSSGSPGSASGADFAILSGCATCDGTAVYSNAVGIDPDAPVGDIFHTLMVTFDAGTGPGSDWSFRQDTDNDIRARTGFVPEPGSMALLGVALAGLGATYRRRRS
;
A
#
# COMPACT_ATOMS: atom_id res chain seq x y z
N MET A 1 -42.00 -58.27 -49.94
CA MET A 1 -41.96 -57.52 -48.67
C MET A 1 -40.78 -56.55 -48.76
N ALA A 2 -41.05 -55.25 -48.85
CA ALA A 2 -40.07 -54.24 -49.20
C ALA A 2 -39.32 -53.70 -47.98
N ASN A 3 -37.99 -53.67 -48.13
CA ASN A 3 -36.97 -53.17 -47.22
C ASN A 3 -37.07 -51.63 -47.11
N LYS A 4 -37.10 -51.05 -45.91
CA LYS A 4 -36.89 -49.61 -45.70
C LYS A 4 -35.85 -49.37 -44.61
N MET A 5 -34.65 -49.10 -45.11
CA MET A 5 -33.44 -48.69 -44.42
C MET A 5 -33.68 -47.33 -43.73
N LYS A 6 -33.47 -47.25 -42.42
CA LYS A 6 -33.48 -45.99 -41.66
C LYS A 6 -32.05 -45.45 -41.61
N ILE A 7 -31.79 -44.35 -42.31
CA ILE A 7 -30.53 -43.61 -42.26
C ILE A 7 -30.52 -42.80 -40.95
N ALA A 8 -29.62 -43.12 -40.03
CA ALA A 8 -29.36 -42.31 -38.85
C ALA A 8 -28.32 -41.24 -39.22
N ILE A 9 -28.74 -39.98 -39.27
CA ILE A 9 -27.84 -38.83 -39.39
C ILE A 9 -27.31 -38.52 -37.99
N GLY A 10 -26.04 -38.83 -37.74
CA GLY A 10 -25.35 -38.43 -36.52
C GLY A 10 -25.03 -36.93 -36.55
N LEU A 11 -25.68 -36.16 -35.68
CA LEU A 11 -25.31 -34.78 -35.38
C LEU A 11 -24.15 -34.80 -34.37
N LEU A 12 -22.93 -34.55 -34.86
CA LEU A 12 -21.76 -34.30 -34.02
C LEU A 12 -21.84 -32.85 -33.52
N ALA A 13 -22.44 -32.63 -32.35
CA ALA A 13 -22.40 -31.33 -31.68
C ALA A 13 -21.03 -31.15 -31.01
N GLY A 14 -20.18 -30.34 -31.62
CA GLY A 14 -18.91 -29.93 -31.02
C GLY A 14 -19.15 -29.00 -29.84
N ALA A 15 -18.79 -29.43 -28.63
CA ALA A 15 -18.80 -28.58 -27.45
C ALA A 15 -17.63 -27.60 -27.52
N ILE A 16 -17.94 -26.31 -27.67
CA ILE A 16 -16.97 -25.23 -27.46
C ILE A 16 -16.76 -25.11 -25.96
N VAL A 17 -15.64 -25.61 -25.46
CA VAL A 17 -15.20 -25.34 -24.09
C VAL A 17 -14.65 -23.92 -24.08
N LEU A 18 -15.44 -22.98 -23.57
CA LEU A 18 -14.95 -21.66 -23.19
C LEU A 18 -14.04 -21.85 -21.98
N VAL A 19 -12.72 -21.87 -22.21
CA VAL A 19 -11.74 -21.83 -21.13
C VAL A 19 -11.77 -20.40 -20.58
N SER A 20 -12.38 -20.21 -19.42
CA SER A 20 -12.23 -18.96 -18.67
C SER A 20 -10.80 -18.86 -18.17
N SER A 21 -10.09 -17.78 -18.53
CA SER A 21 -8.83 -17.43 -17.88
C SER A 21 -9.11 -17.12 -16.41
N ALA A 22 -8.56 -17.93 -15.51
CA ALA A 22 -8.51 -17.58 -14.09
C ALA A 22 -7.59 -16.36 -13.95
N HIS A 23 -8.13 -15.25 -13.47
CA HIS A 23 -7.35 -14.07 -13.12
C HIS A 23 -7.01 -14.15 -11.63
N ALA A 24 -5.78 -13.79 -11.26
CA ALA A 24 -5.36 -13.50 -9.90
C ALA A 24 -6.45 -12.76 -9.12
N ALA A 25 -6.85 -13.31 -7.98
CA ALA A 25 -7.86 -12.71 -7.12
C ALA A 25 -7.19 -12.21 -5.83
N VAL A 26 -6.93 -10.90 -5.77
CA VAL A 26 -6.63 -10.24 -4.50
C VAL A 26 -7.92 -9.69 -3.92
N ILE A 27 -8.29 -10.18 -2.74
CA ILE A 27 -9.47 -9.73 -2.01
C ILE A 27 -9.11 -8.41 -1.32
N VAL A 28 -9.82 -7.33 -1.64
CA VAL A 28 -9.69 -6.06 -0.93
C VAL A 28 -10.64 -6.05 0.27
N SER A 29 -10.10 -5.73 1.44
CA SER A 29 -10.87 -5.54 2.68
C SER A 29 -10.44 -4.25 3.37
N LYS A 30 -11.38 -3.63 4.08
CA LYS A 30 -11.17 -2.36 4.80
C LYS A 30 -11.55 -2.58 6.26
N ASP A 31 -10.58 -2.39 7.15
CA ASP A 31 -10.73 -2.48 8.60
C ASP A 31 -10.73 -1.08 9.22
N ALA A 32 -11.92 -0.63 9.62
CA ALA A 32 -12.12 0.66 10.27
C ALA A 32 -12.18 0.56 11.82
N SER A 33 -11.66 -0.54 12.40
CA SER A 33 -11.67 -0.72 13.86
C SER A 33 -10.76 0.24 14.61
N SER A 34 -9.73 0.77 13.95
CA SER A 34 -8.87 1.86 14.43
C SER A 34 -8.99 3.07 13.51
N SER A 35 -8.89 4.27 14.10
CA SER A 35 -8.93 5.51 13.31
C SER A 35 -8.09 6.66 13.89
N SER A 36 -7.78 7.61 13.01
CA SER A 36 -7.13 8.88 13.31
C SER A 36 -7.89 10.03 12.63
N LEU A 37 -7.63 11.26 13.08
CA LEU A 37 -8.10 12.48 12.42
C LEU A 37 -6.92 13.27 11.88
N ILE A 38 -7.12 13.84 10.70
CA ILE A 38 -6.20 14.81 10.09
C ILE A 38 -6.93 16.13 9.82
N PRO A 39 -6.21 17.26 9.81
CA PRO A 39 -6.85 18.58 9.62
C PRO A 39 -7.32 18.85 8.18
N GLY A 40 -6.94 18.01 7.22
CA GLY A 40 -7.35 18.14 5.81
C GLY A 40 -6.36 17.47 4.85
N LEU A 41 -6.67 17.53 3.56
CA LEU A 41 -5.83 17.02 2.47
C LEU A 41 -5.20 18.16 1.66
N THR A 42 -4.06 17.89 1.00
CA THR A 42 -3.29 18.90 0.25
C THR A 42 -3.79 19.15 -1.17
N GLY A 43 -4.74 18.36 -1.69
CA GLY A 43 -5.19 18.41 -3.08
C GLY A 43 -5.50 17.02 -3.62
N PHE A 44 -5.71 16.91 -4.93
CA PHE A 44 -6.21 15.70 -5.61
C PHE A 44 -5.15 14.95 -6.44
N VAL A 45 -3.89 15.37 -6.38
CA VAL A 45 -2.80 14.73 -7.13
C VAL A 45 -1.63 14.57 -6.19
N SER A 46 -1.21 13.32 -6.00
CA SER A 46 0.00 12.95 -5.28
C SER A 46 0.91 12.20 -6.23
N THR A 47 2.21 12.46 -6.17
CA THR A 47 3.19 11.80 -7.01
C THR A 47 4.12 10.91 -6.21
N GLY A 48 5.00 10.18 -6.90
CA GLY A 48 6.09 9.45 -6.27
C GLY A 48 6.94 10.28 -5.31
N ALA A 49 7.08 11.59 -5.54
CA ALA A 49 7.87 12.49 -4.70
C ALA A 49 7.12 12.98 -3.43
N ASP A 50 5.80 12.84 -3.39
CA ASP A 50 4.99 13.37 -2.29
C ASP A 50 4.85 12.38 -1.12
N MET A 51 5.53 11.22 -1.19
CA MET A 51 5.38 10.12 -0.22
C MET A 51 6.58 9.94 0.72
N ASP A 52 7.40 10.96 0.86
CA ASP A 52 8.54 10.96 1.78
C ASP A 52 8.13 10.53 3.19
N GLY A 53 8.87 9.57 3.75
CA GLY A 53 8.60 9.04 5.09
C GLY A 53 7.68 7.81 5.14
N LEU A 54 6.98 7.47 4.06
CA LEU A 54 6.23 6.20 3.94
C LEU A 54 7.14 5.01 4.25
N LYS A 55 6.72 4.13 5.15
CA LYS A 55 7.46 2.90 5.44
C LYS A 55 6.98 1.78 4.54
N VAL A 56 7.91 1.15 3.84
CA VAL A 56 7.66 0.01 2.97
C VAL A 56 8.31 -1.22 3.59
N THR A 57 7.51 -2.23 3.94
CA THR A 57 8.02 -3.51 4.44
C THR A 57 7.72 -4.61 3.44
N ALA A 58 8.76 -5.29 2.95
CA ALA A 58 8.63 -6.48 2.11
C ALA A 58 9.14 -7.70 2.87
N SER A 59 8.32 -8.75 2.93
CA SER A 59 8.68 -10.05 3.51
C SER A 59 8.59 -11.12 2.44
N PHE A 60 9.53 -12.06 2.45
CA PHE A 60 9.66 -13.07 1.41
C PHE A 60 9.70 -14.49 1.98
N SER A 61 9.31 -15.46 1.15
CA SER A 61 9.23 -16.89 1.51
C SER A 61 10.59 -17.51 1.85
N GLY A 62 11.71 -16.88 1.45
CA GLY A 62 13.06 -17.25 1.86
C GLY A 62 13.39 -16.86 3.31
N GLY A 63 12.47 -16.21 4.03
CA GLY A 63 12.62 -15.78 5.42
C GLY A 63 13.25 -14.40 5.58
N PHE A 64 13.56 -13.71 4.48
CA PHE A 64 14.04 -12.33 4.50
C PHE A 64 12.87 -11.35 4.68
N SER A 65 13.05 -10.33 5.51
CA SER A 65 12.12 -9.21 5.64
C SER A 65 12.91 -7.92 5.83
N GLN A 66 12.46 -6.84 5.19
CA GLN A 66 13.12 -5.55 5.26
C GLN A 66 12.10 -4.41 5.23
N THR A 67 12.24 -3.47 6.16
CA THR A 67 11.54 -2.19 6.17
C THR A 67 12.46 -1.08 5.68
N LEU A 68 12.01 -0.31 4.70
CA LEU A 68 12.69 0.85 4.14
C LEU A 68 11.81 2.09 4.26
N THR A 69 12.40 3.26 4.11
CA THR A 69 11.69 4.54 4.10
C THR A 69 11.73 5.10 2.71
N TRP A 70 10.55 5.44 2.19
CA TRP A 70 10.40 6.08 0.90
C TRP A 70 11.12 7.43 0.88
N ALA A 71 11.76 7.70 -0.25
CA ALA A 71 12.44 8.94 -0.51
C ALA A 71 12.31 9.35 -1.98
N ASP A 72 12.40 10.64 -2.24
CA ASP A 72 12.57 11.21 -3.57
C ASP A 72 13.71 10.57 -4.37
N THR A 73 13.40 10.25 -5.63
CA THR A 73 14.36 9.80 -6.64
C THR A 73 14.35 10.68 -7.88
N GLY A 74 13.39 11.60 -7.98
CA GLY A 74 13.23 12.58 -9.05
C GLY A 74 12.10 13.56 -8.74
N ALA A 75 11.87 14.53 -9.62
CA ALA A 75 10.92 15.63 -9.36
C ALA A 75 9.46 15.17 -9.17
N THR A 76 9.09 14.00 -9.69
CA THR A 76 7.76 13.38 -9.53
C THR A 76 7.88 11.90 -9.18
N SER A 77 9.06 11.49 -8.72
CA SER A 77 9.44 10.08 -8.57
C SER A 77 9.99 9.83 -7.18
N GLY A 78 9.62 8.70 -6.60
CA GLY A 78 10.18 8.23 -5.34
C GLY A 78 10.19 6.72 -5.27
N GLY A 79 10.83 6.19 -4.23
CA GLY A 79 10.89 4.76 -4.03
C GLY A 79 11.78 4.33 -2.88
N VAL A 80 11.98 3.02 -2.81
CA VAL A 80 12.91 2.34 -1.92
C VAL A 80 13.77 1.36 -2.72
N SER A 81 15.04 1.24 -2.36
CA SER A 81 15.97 0.24 -2.91
C SER A 81 16.54 -0.59 -1.76
N GLY A 82 16.24 -1.89 -1.77
CA GLY A 82 16.60 -2.83 -0.72
C GLY A 82 17.66 -3.84 -1.14
N THR A 83 17.81 -4.87 -0.29
CA THR A 83 18.76 -5.95 -0.58
C THR A 83 18.10 -6.97 -1.51
N GLY A 84 18.27 -6.78 -2.82
CA GLY A 84 17.75 -7.70 -3.83
C GLY A 84 16.34 -7.37 -4.35
N TRP A 85 15.75 -6.26 -3.89
CA TRP A 85 14.42 -5.80 -4.32
C TRP A 85 14.32 -4.27 -4.28
N GLY A 86 13.27 -3.73 -4.88
CA GLY A 86 12.93 -2.31 -4.82
C GLY A 86 11.46 -2.07 -5.12
N LEU A 87 10.97 -0.89 -4.75
CA LEU A 87 9.63 -0.41 -5.09
C LEU A 87 9.74 1.05 -5.48
N SER A 88 9.10 1.45 -6.57
CA SER A 88 9.16 2.82 -7.07
C SER A 88 7.85 3.25 -7.74
N LEU A 89 7.65 4.55 -7.80
CA LEU A 89 6.58 5.19 -8.55
C LEU A 89 7.12 6.45 -9.22
N THR A 90 6.67 6.71 -10.45
CA THR A 90 6.93 7.97 -11.16
C THR A 90 5.62 8.51 -11.70
N GLY A 91 5.32 9.76 -11.37
CA GLY A 91 4.07 10.41 -11.76
C GLY A 91 2.95 10.24 -10.73
N ASP A 92 1.73 10.53 -11.18
CA ASP A 92 0.50 10.58 -10.40
C ASP A 92 0.07 9.19 -9.90
N THR A 93 -0.13 9.04 -8.59
CA THR A 93 -0.49 7.78 -7.92
C THR A 93 -1.81 7.19 -8.38
N PHE A 94 -2.73 8.01 -8.88
CA PHE A 94 -4.03 7.54 -9.37
C PHE A 94 -3.91 6.77 -10.69
N THR A 95 -2.96 7.13 -11.54
CA THR A 95 -2.82 6.58 -12.89
C THR A 95 -1.52 5.79 -13.13
N ALA A 96 -0.44 6.14 -12.46
CA ALA A 96 0.86 5.52 -12.66
C ALA A 96 0.98 4.17 -11.92
N PRO A 97 1.59 3.14 -12.55
CA PRO A 97 1.80 1.86 -11.89
C PRO A 97 2.97 1.94 -10.90
N TRP A 98 2.74 1.43 -9.70
CA TRP A 98 3.81 1.12 -8.75
C TRP A 98 4.61 -0.06 -9.29
N SER A 99 5.93 0.10 -9.37
CA SER A 99 6.85 -0.88 -9.96
C SER A 99 7.68 -1.54 -8.87
N PHE A 100 7.43 -2.83 -8.64
CA PHE A 100 8.21 -3.65 -7.73
C PHE A 100 9.23 -4.47 -8.54
N THR A 101 10.49 -4.37 -8.16
CA THR A 101 11.60 -4.98 -8.91
C THR A 101 12.36 -5.97 -8.05
N PHE A 102 12.83 -7.06 -8.64
CA PHE A 102 13.80 -7.98 -8.08
C PHE A 102 15.16 -7.73 -8.73
N THR A 103 16.22 -7.72 -7.93
CA THR A 103 17.58 -7.58 -8.48
C THR A 103 17.95 -8.86 -9.25
N PRO A 104 18.36 -8.75 -10.53
CA PRO A 104 18.75 -9.91 -11.32
C PRO A 104 19.83 -10.75 -10.63
N GLY A 105 19.63 -12.06 -10.58
CA GLY A 105 20.58 -13.01 -9.98
C GLY A 105 20.43 -13.22 -8.46
N VAL A 106 19.58 -12.45 -7.77
CA VAL A 106 19.27 -12.68 -6.35
C VAL A 106 18.08 -13.63 -6.23
N THR A 107 18.35 -14.92 -6.02
CA THR A 107 17.30 -15.96 -5.89
C THR A 107 16.95 -16.31 -4.44
N SER A 108 17.77 -15.87 -3.48
CA SER A 108 17.62 -16.22 -2.05
C SER A 108 16.38 -15.61 -1.39
N LEU A 109 15.75 -14.60 -2.00
CA LEU A 109 14.53 -14.01 -1.47
C LEU A 109 13.35 -14.98 -1.55
N GLY A 110 13.24 -15.77 -2.61
CA GLY A 110 12.03 -16.55 -2.90
C GLY A 110 10.89 -15.64 -3.39
N LEU A 111 9.65 -16.01 -3.08
CA LEU A 111 8.45 -15.26 -3.45
C LEU A 111 8.16 -14.17 -2.42
N LEU A 112 7.61 -13.04 -2.83
CA LEU A 112 7.10 -12.03 -1.90
C LEU A 112 5.87 -12.61 -1.17
N SER A 113 5.93 -12.71 0.16
CA SER A 113 4.83 -13.20 0.98
C SER A 113 3.93 -12.07 1.50
N SER A 114 4.51 -10.90 1.76
CA SER A 114 3.73 -9.72 2.16
C SER A 114 4.41 -8.41 1.78
N LEU A 115 3.60 -7.41 1.43
CA LEU A 115 3.99 -6.02 1.25
C LEU A 115 3.16 -5.14 2.18
N VAL A 116 3.81 -4.30 2.98
CA VAL A 116 3.14 -3.31 3.84
C VAL A 116 3.55 -1.92 3.43
N LEU A 117 2.56 -1.08 3.16
CA LEU A 117 2.69 0.38 3.04
C LEU A 117 2.14 0.99 4.33
N ASP A 118 3.03 1.54 5.15
CA ASP A 118 2.67 2.17 6.42
C ASP A 118 2.94 3.68 6.35
N ALA A 119 1.85 4.40 6.10
CA ALA A 119 1.80 5.85 6.03
C ALA A 119 1.47 6.50 7.39
N SER A 120 1.28 5.70 8.46
CA SER A 120 1.15 6.21 9.83
C SER A 120 2.50 6.59 10.45
N ALA A 121 3.59 6.16 9.82
CA ALA A 121 4.96 6.47 10.22
C ALA A 121 5.30 7.96 10.03
N PHE A 122 6.45 8.38 10.57
CA PHE A 122 7.06 9.72 10.50
C PHE A 122 6.34 10.73 9.59
N GLY A 123 5.77 11.78 10.18
CA GLY A 123 5.13 12.84 9.39
C GLY A 123 3.66 12.64 9.07
N GLN A 124 3.19 11.39 8.94
CA GLN A 124 1.81 11.04 8.54
C GLN A 124 1.34 11.84 7.32
N ILE A 125 2.26 12.09 6.37
CA ILE A 125 1.94 12.97 5.25
C ILE A 125 1.27 12.24 4.11
N THR A 126 1.47 10.93 3.96
CA THR A 126 0.80 10.11 2.95
C THR A 126 -0.48 9.52 3.51
N ILE A 127 -1.51 9.46 2.69
CA ILE A 127 -2.80 8.86 2.97
C ILE A 127 -3.09 7.89 1.83
N LEU A 128 -3.46 6.65 2.12
CA LEU A 128 -3.86 5.69 1.10
C LEU A 128 -5.31 5.96 0.74
N ASP A 129 -5.53 6.41 -0.50
CA ASP A 129 -6.86 6.70 -1.01
C ASP A 129 -7.39 5.47 -1.77
N THR A 130 -8.64 5.12 -1.49
CA THR A 130 -9.28 3.89 -1.95
C THR A 130 -10.54 4.25 -2.71
N THR A 131 -11.12 3.30 -3.45
CA THR A 131 -12.35 3.58 -4.19
C THR A 131 -13.44 4.03 -3.20
N SER A 132 -13.97 5.24 -3.40
CA SER A 132 -14.87 5.88 -2.44
C SER A 132 -16.19 5.11 -2.25
N PRO A 133 -16.74 5.04 -1.03
CA PRO A 133 -18.18 4.83 -0.87
C PRO A 133 -18.92 6.09 -1.37
N SER A 134 -20.24 6.00 -1.62
CA SER A 134 -21.00 7.13 -2.15
C SER A 134 -20.95 8.34 -1.20
N SER A 135 -20.51 9.48 -1.76
CA SER A 135 -19.92 10.68 -1.15
C SER A 135 -18.71 10.37 -0.26
N GLY A 136 -17.52 10.30 -0.88
CA GLY A 136 -16.24 10.07 -0.19
C GLY A 136 -15.84 11.18 0.78
N SER A 137 -14.64 11.06 1.35
CA SER A 137 -14.08 11.98 2.35
C SER A 137 -13.98 13.43 1.82
N PRO A 138 -14.35 14.44 2.61
CA PRO A 138 -14.24 15.84 2.21
C PRO A 138 -12.82 16.21 1.76
N GLY A 139 -12.70 16.78 0.56
CA GLY A 139 -11.42 17.22 0.01
C GLY A 139 -10.59 16.12 -0.65
N SER A 140 -11.06 14.87 -0.68
CA SER A 140 -10.50 13.78 -1.47
C SER A 140 -11.23 13.66 -2.82
N ALA A 141 -10.52 13.18 -3.85
CA ALA A 141 -11.11 12.88 -5.17
C ALA A 141 -11.64 11.44 -5.18
N SER A 142 -11.70 10.82 -6.36
CA SER A 142 -11.93 9.37 -6.45
C SER A 142 -10.58 8.67 -6.29
N GLY A 143 -10.45 7.85 -5.24
CA GLY A 143 -9.28 7.00 -5.06
C GLY A 143 -9.31 5.72 -5.88
N ALA A 144 -8.28 4.90 -5.72
CA ALA A 144 -8.19 3.58 -6.36
C ALA A 144 -7.63 2.51 -5.41
N ASP A 145 -8.37 1.41 -5.30
CA ASP A 145 -7.94 0.25 -4.52
C ASP A 145 -6.71 -0.44 -5.15
N PHE A 146 -6.05 -1.23 -4.31
CA PHE A 146 -4.96 -2.12 -4.68
C PHE A 146 -5.42 -3.06 -5.79
N ALA A 147 -4.67 -3.09 -6.87
CA ALA A 147 -4.90 -4.03 -7.96
C ALA A 147 -3.57 -4.42 -8.60
N ILE A 148 -3.35 -5.72 -8.79
CA ILE A 148 -2.23 -6.21 -9.59
C ILE A 148 -2.50 -5.84 -11.06
N LEU A 149 -1.53 -5.17 -11.68
CA LEU A 149 -1.63 -4.74 -13.08
C LEU A 149 -0.87 -5.67 -14.02
N SER A 150 0.32 -6.14 -13.62
CA SER A 150 1.15 -7.01 -14.44
C SER A 150 2.19 -7.78 -13.62
N GLY A 151 2.86 -8.75 -14.24
CA GLY A 151 3.99 -9.49 -13.65
C GLY A 151 3.61 -10.63 -12.70
N CYS A 152 2.32 -10.80 -12.35
CA CYS A 152 1.87 -11.95 -11.58
C CYS A 152 0.38 -12.29 -11.78
N ALA A 153 0.07 -13.04 -12.84
CA ALA A 153 -1.32 -13.42 -13.18
C ALA A 153 -1.95 -14.48 -12.26
N THR A 154 -1.13 -15.14 -11.42
CA THR A 154 -1.54 -16.22 -10.50
C THR A 154 -1.36 -15.81 -9.03
N CYS A 155 -1.13 -14.54 -8.75
CA CYS A 155 -0.99 -14.02 -7.40
C CYS A 155 -2.36 -13.89 -6.73
N ASP A 156 -2.71 -14.85 -5.89
CA ASP A 156 -3.89 -14.75 -5.02
C ASP A 156 -3.49 -14.25 -3.63
N GLY A 157 -4.40 -13.53 -2.96
CA GLY A 157 -4.13 -13.01 -1.63
C GLY A 157 -5.19 -12.04 -1.12
N THR A 158 -4.83 -11.27 -0.09
CA THR A 158 -5.69 -10.25 0.52
C THR A 158 -4.94 -8.93 0.68
N ALA A 159 -5.58 -7.84 0.28
CA ALA A 159 -5.17 -6.46 0.57
C ALA A 159 -6.08 -5.91 1.68
N VAL A 160 -5.50 -5.60 2.83
CA VAL A 160 -6.20 -5.07 3.99
C VAL A 160 -5.79 -3.61 4.20
N TYR A 161 -6.75 -2.70 4.07
CA TYR A 161 -6.60 -1.33 4.52
C TYR A 161 -6.97 -1.23 6.00
N SER A 162 -6.17 -0.51 6.79
CA SER A 162 -6.45 -0.30 8.21
C SER A 162 -6.01 1.07 8.68
N ASN A 163 -6.38 1.44 9.91
CA ASN A 163 -6.19 2.78 10.47
C ASN A 163 -6.91 3.83 9.61
N ALA A 164 -8.25 3.78 9.65
CA ALA A 164 -9.12 4.65 8.88
C ALA A 164 -8.92 6.12 9.26
N VAL A 165 -8.99 7.01 8.28
CA VAL A 165 -8.70 8.44 8.46
C VAL A 165 -9.99 9.24 8.33
N GLY A 166 -10.23 10.15 9.26
CA GLY A 166 -11.28 11.17 9.18
C GLY A 166 -10.69 12.55 8.98
N ILE A 167 -11.48 13.46 8.41
CA ILE A 167 -11.10 14.86 8.21
C ILE A 167 -11.75 15.68 9.32
N ASP A 168 -10.95 16.23 10.24
CA ASP A 168 -11.45 16.95 11.42
C ASP A 168 -12.46 18.05 11.03
N PRO A 169 -13.66 18.08 11.64
CA PRO A 169 -14.12 17.29 12.80
C PRO A 169 -14.89 16.00 12.47
N ASP A 170 -14.96 15.61 11.21
CA ASP A 170 -15.76 14.49 10.74
C ASP A 170 -15.07 13.13 10.95
N ALA A 171 -15.87 12.12 11.29
CA ALA A 171 -15.40 10.75 11.44
C ALA A 171 -14.95 10.15 10.09
N PRO A 172 -14.12 9.08 10.09
CA PRO A 172 -13.73 8.40 8.85
C PRO A 172 -14.93 7.95 8.01
N VAL A 173 -14.89 8.25 6.71
CA VAL A 173 -15.94 7.85 5.75
C VAL A 173 -15.73 6.42 5.24
N GLY A 174 -14.51 5.89 5.36
CA GLY A 174 -14.16 4.52 4.99
C GLY A 174 -13.46 4.39 3.63
N ASP A 175 -12.87 5.46 3.12
CA ASP A 175 -12.12 5.52 1.87
C ASP A 175 -10.65 5.93 1.99
N ILE A 176 -10.24 6.53 3.09
CA ILE A 176 -8.84 6.91 3.31
C ILE A 176 -8.26 6.21 4.55
N PHE A 177 -7.03 5.73 4.42
CA PHE A 177 -6.38 4.86 5.41
C PHE A 177 -4.89 5.18 5.56
N HIS A 178 -4.30 4.87 6.71
CA HIS A 178 -2.84 4.99 6.88
C HIS A 178 -2.07 3.73 6.53
N THR A 179 -2.70 2.56 6.48
CA THR A 179 -1.98 1.31 6.28
C THR A 179 -2.64 0.44 5.22
N LEU A 180 -1.82 -0.12 4.33
CA LEU A 180 -2.18 -1.21 3.43
C LEU A 180 -1.24 -2.38 3.68
N MET A 181 -1.80 -3.53 4.02
CA MET A 181 -1.08 -4.80 4.08
C MET A 181 -1.60 -5.73 3.00
N VAL A 182 -0.72 -6.10 2.06
CA VAL A 182 -0.97 -7.13 1.07
C VAL A 182 -0.30 -8.41 1.53
N THR A 183 -1.08 -9.47 1.70
CA THR A 183 -0.60 -10.82 2.03
C THR A 183 -0.94 -11.74 0.88
N PHE A 184 0.06 -12.42 0.34
CA PHE A 184 -0.14 -13.40 -0.72
C PHE A 184 -0.38 -14.79 -0.12
N ASP A 185 -1.21 -15.57 -0.78
CA ASP A 185 -1.40 -16.98 -0.43
C ASP A 185 -0.09 -17.76 -0.57
N ALA A 186 0.00 -18.88 0.14
CA ALA A 186 1.20 -19.68 0.16
C ALA A 186 1.57 -20.16 -1.25
N GLY A 187 2.73 -19.72 -1.74
CA GLY A 187 3.26 -20.11 -3.05
C GLY A 187 2.72 -19.32 -4.24
N THR A 188 1.86 -18.32 -4.03
CA THR A 188 1.25 -17.54 -5.12
C THR A 188 1.93 -16.19 -5.35
N GLY A 189 2.65 -15.67 -4.35
CA GLY A 189 3.27 -14.35 -4.40
C GLY A 189 4.29 -14.17 -5.53
N PRO A 190 4.57 -12.92 -5.95
CA PRO A 190 5.45 -12.66 -7.09
C PRO A 190 6.90 -13.03 -6.77
N GLY A 191 7.58 -13.63 -7.75
CA GLY A 191 9.02 -13.98 -7.69
C GLY A 191 9.87 -13.28 -8.75
N SER A 192 9.28 -12.31 -9.45
CA SER A 192 9.89 -11.49 -10.50
C SER A 192 9.25 -10.11 -10.51
N ASP A 193 9.79 -9.20 -11.32
CA ASP A 193 9.25 -7.85 -11.48
C ASP A 193 7.75 -7.87 -11.76
N TRP A 194 7.03 -7.00 -11.06
CA TRP A 194 5.58 -6.89 -11.15
C TRP A 194 5.13 -5.47 -10.86
N SER A 195 3.88 -5.18 -11.18
CA SER A 195 3.32 -3.84 -10.96
C SER A 195 1.91 -3.90 -10.40
N PHE A 196 1.58 -2.90 -9.60
CA PHE A 196 0.24 -2.72 -9.04
C PHE A 196 -0.20 -1.27 -9.09
N ARG A 197 -1.50 -1.05 -8.87
CA ARG A 197 -2.09 0.26 -8.64
C ARG A 197 -2.36 0.42 -7.14
N GLN A 198 -2.12 1.61 -6.63
CA GLN A 198 -2.59 2.11 -5.34
C GLN A 198 -2.60 3.63 -5.44
N ASP A 199 -3.72 4.26 -5.10
CA ASP A 199 -3.77 5.72 -5.05
C ASP A 199 -3.37 6.27 -3.67
N THR A 200 -2.87 7.49 -3.64
CA THR A 200 -2.54 8.18 -2.40
C THR A 200 -2.94 9.65 -2.47
N ASP A 201 -3.31 10.17 -1.31
CA ASP A 201 -3.43 11.60 -1.03
C ASP A 201 -2.33 12.01 -0.05
N ASN A 202 -2.30 13.32 0.26
CA ASN A 202 -1.44 13.83 1.31
C ASN A 202 -2.19 14.67 2.35
N ASP A 203 -1.80 14.53 3.61
CA ASP A 203 -2.23 15.38 4.71
C ASP A 203 -1.76 16.83 4.50
N ILE A 204 -2.66 17.81 4.72
CA ILE A 204 -2.39 19.24 4.55
C ILE A 204 -1.15 19.73 5.30
N ARG A 205 -0.75 19.07 6.39
CA ARG A 205 0.47 19.33 7.15
C ARG A 205 1.76 19.14 6.34
N ALA A 206 1.72 18.36 5.26
CA ALA A 206 2.84 18.22 4.33
C ALA A 206 3.24 19.56 3.71
N ARG A 207 2.26 20.44 3.42
CA ARG A 207 2.52 21.78 2.84
C ARG A 207 3.10 22.77 3.83
N THR A 208 2.89 22.55 5.13
CA THR A 208 3.38 23.48 6.16
C THR A 208 4.81 23.20 6.60
N GLY A 209 5.46 22.17 6.03
CA GLY A 209 6.74 21.65 6.49
C GLY A 209 6.55 20.97 7.83
N PHE A 210 6.30 19.65 7.80
CA PHE A 210 6.23 18.86 9.03
C PHE A 210 7.56 18.99 9.79
N VAL A 211 7.57 19.74 10.88
CA VAL A 211 8.67 19.76 11.85
C VAL A 211 8.25 18.82 12.96
N PRO A 212 8.79 17.58 13.03
CA PRO A 212 8.58 16.75 14.21
C PRO A 212 9.03 17.57 15.42
N GLU A 213 8.22 17.65 16.48
CA GLU A 213 8.66 18.31 17.70
C GLU A 213 10.03 17.73 18.07
N PRO A 214 11.10 18.54 18.10
CA PRO A 214 12.41 17.99 18.34
C PRO A 214 12.39 17.31 19.72
N GLY A 215 13.24 16.31 19.92
CA GLY A 215 13.51 15.75 21.25
C GLY A 215 13.95 16.79 22.30
N SER A 216 13.94 18.08 21.98
CA SER A 216 14.03 19.22 22.89
C SER A 216 13.05 19.15 24.06
N MET A 217 11.83 18.60 23.91
CA MET A 217 10.94 18.42 25.07
C MET A 217 11.44 17.33 26.04
N ALA A 218 12.01 16.24 25.50
CA ALA A 218 12.67 15.22 26.30
C ALA A 218 13.97 15.76 26.96
N LEU A 219 14.76 16.55 26.22
CA LEU A 219 15.96 17.21 26.75
C LEU A 219 15.63 18.28 27.80
N LEU A 220 14.55 19.05 27.62
CA LEU A 220 14.06 20.00 28.62
C LEU A 220 13.60 19.28 29.88
N GLY A 221 12.90 18.15 29.74
CA GLY A 221 12.52 17.28 30.86
C GLY A 221 13.74 16.74 31.63
N VAL A 222 14.76 16.25 30.91
CA VAL A 222 16.02 15.78 31.51
C VAL A 222 16.79 16.92 32.18
N ALA A 223 16.85 18.10 31.56
CA ALA A 223 17.52 19.28 32.12
C ALA A 223 16.86 19.74 33.43
N LEU A 224 15.51 19.79 33.45
CA LEU A 224 14.75 20.16 34.65
C LEU A 224 14.87 19.11 35.77
N ALA A 225 14.88 17.82 35.43
CA ALA A 225 15.12 16.74 36.40
C ALA A 225 16.53 16.83 37.00
N GLY A 226 17.54 17.13 36.18
CA GLY A 226 18.92 17.35 36.63
C GLY A 226 19.07 18.57 37.57
N LEU A 227 18.38 19.67 37.27
CA LEU A 227 18.34 20.86 38.13
C LEU A 227 17.62 20.59 39.46
N GLY A 228 16.51 19.83 39.44
CA GLY A 228 15.79 19.44 40.66
C GLY A 228 16.63 18.54 41.59
N ALA A 229 17.36 17.57 41.02
CA ALA A 229 18.22 16.66 41.79
C ALA A 229 19.41 17.37 42.44
N THR A 230 20.01 18.35 41.76
CA THR A 230 21.13 19.14 42.29
C THR A 230 20.68 20.10 43.39
N TYR A 231 19.48 20.68 43.29
CA TYR A 231 18.92 21.53 44.33
C TYR A 231 18.63 20.75 45.62
N ARG A 232 18.09 19.53 45.52
CA ARG A 232 17.78 18.68 46.68
C ARG A 232 19.03 18.28 47.49
N ARG A 233 20.15 18.02 46.81
CA ARG A 233 21.44 17.69 47.45
C ARG A 233 22.07 18.85 48.23
N ARG A 234 21.70 20.11 47.93
CA ARG A 234 22.24 21.27 48.66
C ARG A 234 21.46 21.60 49.94
N ARG A 235 20.30 20.96 50.16
CA ARG A 235 19.42 21.18 51.32
C ARG A 235 19.38 20.00 52.30
N SER A 236 20.11 18.92 52.01
CA SER A 236 20.35 17.78 52.91
C SER A 236 21.77 17.87 53.42
#